data_AF-A0A7C3XIW1-F1
#
_entry.id   AF-A0A7C3XIW1-F1
#
_cell.length_a   1.000
_cell.length_b   1.000
_cell.length_c   1.000
_cell.angle_alpha   90.00
_cell.angle_beta   90.00
_cell.angle_gamma   90.00
#
_symmetry.space_group_name_H-M   'P 1'
#
loop_
_entity.id
_entity.type
_entity.pdbx_description
1 polymer ?
#
loop_
_entity_poly.entity_id
_entity_poly.type
_entity_poly.pdbx_seq_one_letter_code
_entity_poly.pdbx_strand_id
1 'polypeptide(L)'
;MYLIGEALVGKEPEVAHVDLIIGSKDGPVGQAFASNLGNYSAGHTPLLAVIRPNLPSKPYTLIIPKVTVKDISEAAKIFGPAQAAVAKAIADAVEEGIIPKDVVEDWVVLCSVFVHPEAKDYRKIYQYNYGATKLALRRALNKYPPLEK
;
A
#
# COMPACT_ATOMS: atom_id res chain seq x y z
N MET A 1 12.31 -6.51 12.26
CA MET A 1 10.83 -6.63 12.22
C MET A 1 10.39 -7.01 10.81
N TYR A 2 9.46 -7.96 10.69
CA TYR A 2 8.90 -8.44 9.42
C TYR A 2 7.44 -8.86 9.70
N LEU A 3 6.46 -8.09 9.23
CA LEU A 3 5.05 -8.33 9.50
C LEU A 3 4.25 -8.23 8.21
N ILE A 4 3.32 -9.15 8.02
CA ILE A 4 2.48 -9.26 6.82
C ILE A 4 1.05 -8.96 7.21
N GLY A 5 0.34 -8.21 6.36
CA GLY A 5 -1.08 -7.96 6.49
C GLY A 5 -1.79 -8.04 5.16
N GLU A 6 -3.05 -8.47 5.21
CA GLU A 6 -3.95 -8.55 4.06
C GLU A 6 -5.30 -7.93 4.42
N ALA A 7 -5.93 -7.29 3.44
CA ALA A 7 -7.35 -6.97 3.51
C ALA A 7 -8.00 -6.84 2.13
N LEU A 8 -9.25 -7.27 2.06
CA LEU A 8 -10.18 -7.03 0.97
C LEU A 8 -11.33 -6.14 1.45
N VAL A 9 -11.58 -5.04 0.75
CA VAL A 9 -12.64 -4.08 1.09
C VAL A 9 -13.38 -3.63 -0.17
N GLY A 10 -14.70 -3.53 -0.07
CA GLY A 10 -15.55 -3.00 -1.13
C GLY A 10 -16.27 -4.10 -1.93
N LYS A 11 -16.77 -3.71 -3.10
CA LYS A 11 -17.50 -4.57 -4.04
C LYS A 11 -17.01 -4.30 -5.45
N GLU A 12 -17.18 -5.29 -6.33
CA GLU A 12 -16.82 -5.16 -7.74
C GLU A 12 -17.56 -3.98 -8.42
N PRO A 13 -16.95 -3.36 -9.44
CA PRO A 13 -15.58 -3.61 -9.93
C PRO A 13 -14.49 -2.86 -9.14
N GLU A 14 -14.85 -1.99 -8.19
CA GLU A 14 -13.87 -1.17 -7.44
C GLU A 14 -13.21 -1.87 -6.25
N VAL A 15 -13.55 -3.14 -5.98
CA VAL A 15 -13.00 -3.91 -4.85
C VAL A 15 -11.49 -3.75 -4.74
N ALA A 16 -11.04 -3.37 -3.54
CA ALA A 16 -9.63 -3.24 -3.24
C ALA A 16 -9.15 -4.50 -2.52
N HIS A 17 -8.06 -5.08 -3.00
CA HIS A 17 -7.36 -6.17 -2.32
C HIS A 17 -5.90 -5.77 -2.13
N VAL A 18 -5.49 -5.63 -0.87
CA VAL A 18 -4.18 -5.16 -0.45
C VAL A 18 -3.43 -6.29 0.22
N ASP A 19 -2.25 -6.61 -0.29
CA ASP A 19 -1.23 -7.38 0.43
C ASP A 19 -0.12 -6.42 0.81
N LEU A 20 0.25 -6.36 2.08
CA LEU A 20 1.35 -5.50 2.50
C LEU A 20 2.32 -6.22 3.43
N ILE A 21 3.56 -5.75 3.38
CA ILE A 21 4.59 -6.10 4.33
C ILE A 21 5.19 -4.81 4.90
N ILE A 22 5.36 -4.78 6.22
CA ILE A 22 6.01 -3.69 6.96
C ILE A 22 7.19 -4.24 7.76
N GLY A 23 8.30 -3.50 7.79
CA GLY A 23 9.51 -3.92 8.48
C GLY A 23 10.57 -2.83 8.56
N SER A 24 11.69 -3.18 9.18
CA SER A 24 12.84 -2.27 9.35
C SER A 24 13.64 -2.14 8.04
N LYS A 25 14.19 -0.94 7.82
CA LYS A 25 15.13 -0.60 6.73
C LYS A 25 16.42 -1.43 6.75
N ASP A 26 16.87 -1.86 7.93
CA ASP A 26 18.09 -2.66 8.08
C ASP A 26 17.85 -4.17 7.89
N GLY A 27 16.60 -4.56 7.60
CA GLY A 27 16.20 -5.95 7.43
C GLY A 27 15.81 -6.33 6.00
N PRO A 28 15.25 -7.54 5.82
CA PRO A 28 14.82 -8.03 4.51
C PRO A 28 13.80 -7.12 3.81
N VAL A 29 12.95 -6.42 4.56
CA VAL A 29 11.96 -5.50 3.99
C VAL A 29 12.64 -4.26 3.40
N GLY A 30 13.65 -3.71 4.08
CA GLY A 30 14.47 -2.62 3.55
C GLY A 30 15.26 -2.99 2.31
N GLN A 31 15.86 -4.19 2.29
CA GLN A 31 16.53 -4.72 1.09
C GLN A 31 15.55 -4.84 -0.08
N ALA A 32 14.39 -5.46 0.15
CA ALA A 32 13.36 -5.60 -0.87
C ALA A 32 12.82 -4.24 -1.35
N PHE A 33 12.69 -3.26 -0.46
CA PHE A 33 12.32 -1.88 -0.80
C PHE A 33 13.33 -1.24 -1.74
N ALA A 34 14.63 -1.29 -1.41
CA ALA A 34 15.68 -0.73 -2.26
C ALA A 34 15.73 -1.43 -3.63
N SER A 35 15.63 -2.77 -3.65
CA SER A 35 15.62 -3.54 -4.89
C SER A 35 14.42 -3.23 -5.79
N ASN A 36 13.21 -3.10 -5.22
CA ASN A 36 12.00 -2.80 -6.01
C ASN A 36 11.98 -1.35 -6.52
N LEU A 37 12.53 -0.40 -5.74
CA LEU A 37 12.63 0.98 -6.19
C LEU A 37 13.67 1.13 -7.33
N GLY A 38 14.71 0.31 -7.35
CA GLY A 38 15.75 0.33 -8.38
C GLY A 38 15.47 -0.52 -9.62
N ASN A 39 14.49 -1.43 -9.59
CA ASN A 39 14.21 -2.36 -10.68
C ASN A 39 12.75 -2.26 -11.13
N TYR A 40 12.55 -1.91 -12.40
CA TYR A 40 11.22 -1.73 -12.98
C TYR A 40 10.87 -2.88 -13.93
N SER A 41 9.69 -3.48 -13.74
CA SER A 41 9.12 -4.48 -14.63
C SER A 41 7.94 -3.88 -15.41
N ALA A 42 7.81 -4.26 -16.69
CA ALA A 42 6.71 -3.80 -17.54
C ALA A 42 5.35 -4.11 -16.90
N GLY A 43 4.53 -3.08 -16.71
CA GLY A 43 3.18 -3.18 -16.13
C GLY A 43 3.12 -3.36 -14.61
N HIS A 44 4.25 -3.46 -13.90
CA HIS A 44 4.31 -3.70 -12.45
C HIS A 44 5.31 -2.77 -11.74
N THR A 45 5.40 -1.52 -12.20
CA THR A 45 6.35 -0.52 -11.70
C THR A 45 6.03 -0.11 -10.26
N PRO A 46 6.92 -0.35 -9.28
CA PRO A 46 6.77 0.17 -7.92
C PRO A 46 7.00 1.68 -7.90
N LEU A 47 6.14 2.44 -7.22
CA LEU A 47 6.34 3.88 -7.00
C LEU A 47 6.23 4.22 -5.52
N LEU A 48 6.87 5.31 -5.09
CA LEU A 48 6.61 5.86 -3.76
C LEU A 48 5.14 6.27 -3.63
N ALA A 49 4.50 5.86 -2.55
CA ALA A 49 3.16 6.31 -2.21
C ALA A 49 3.22 7.77 -1.74
N VAL A 50 2.51 8.65 -2.45
CA VAL A 50 2.44 10.09 -2.15
C VAL A 50 1.00 10.51 -1.97
N ILE A 51 0.72 11.33 -0.95
CA ILE A 51 -0.62 11.91 -0.71
C ILE A 51 -0.95 12.88 -1.85
N ARG A 52 0.07 13.64 -2.26
CA ARG A 52 0.10 14.52 -3.44
C ARG A 52 1.55 14.69 -3.89
N PRO A 53 1.83 15.24 -5.09
CA PRO A 53 3.19 15.46 -5.54
C PRO A 53 4.05 16.19 -4.49
N ASN A 54 5.27 15.71 -4.29
CA ASN A 54 6.23 16.20 -3.29
C ASN A 54 5.81 16.01 -1.81
N LEU A 55 4.80 15.17 -1.53
CA LEU A 55 4.37 14.84 -0.16
C LEU A 55 4.19 13.32 0.03
N PRO A 56 5.29 12.57 0.22
CA PRO A 56 5.25 11.14 0.52
C PRO A 56 4.71 10.87 1.93
N SER A 57 4.11 9.69 2.14
CA SER A 57 3.80 9.21 3.49
C SER A 57 5.06 8.75 4.23
N LYS A 58 4.99 8.79 5.56
CA LYS A 58 5.96 8.17 6.47
C LYS A 58 5.22 7.14 7.34
N PRO A 59 5.76 5.93 7.56
CA PRO A 59 6.96 5.37 6.93
C PRO A 59 6.88 5.32 5.40
N TYR A 60 8.03 5.39 4.73
CA TYR A 60 8.06 5.35 3.28
C TYR A 60 7.45 4.05 2.77
N THR A 61 6.60 4.17 1.75
CA THR A 61 5.81 3.06 1.23
C THR A 61 5.97 2.98 -0.27
N LEU A 62 6.23 1.78 -0.82
CA LEU A 62 6.03 1.53 -2.24
C LEU A 62 4.62 1.02 -2.49
N ILE A 63 3.94 1.57 -3.49
CA ILE A 63 2.73 1.00 -4.07
C ILE A 63 3.11 0.18 -5.30
N ILE A 64 2.59 -1.06 -5.39
CA ILE A 64 2.94 -2.03 -6.43
C ILE A 64 1.66 -2.55 -7.09
N PRO A 65 1.46 -2.39 -8.41
CA PRO A 65 0.32 -2.98 -9.11
C PRO A 65 0.36 -4.52 -9.12
N LYS A 66 -0.70 -5.19 -8.64
CA LYS A 66 -0.88 -6.65 -8.80
C LYS A 66 -1.26 -7.04 -10.22
N VAL A 67 -2.08 -6.21 -10.86
CA VAL A 67 -2.54 -6.42 -12.24
C VAL A 67 -1.61 -5.67 -13.18
N THR A 68 -1.25 -6.32 -14.29
CA THR A 68 -0.40 -5.72 -15.32
C THR A 68 -1.07 -4.47 -15.87
N VAL A 69 -0.44 -3.32 -15.66
CA VAL A 69 -0.87 -2.02 -16.20
C VAL A 69 -0.55 -1.95 -17.68
N LYS A 70 -1.58 -1.85 -18.52
CA LYS A 70 -1.46 -1.89 -19.99
C LYS A 70 -1.46 -0.52 -20.64
N ASP A 71 -2.14 0.45 -20.03
CA ASP A 71 -2.29 1.78 -20.60
C ASP A 71 -2.33 2.90 -19.54
N ILE A 72 -2.35 4.14 -20.03
CA ILE A 72 -2.37 5.35 -19.19
C ILE A 72 -3.64 5.43 -18.34
N SER A 73 -4.76 4.89 -18.82
CA SER A 73 -6.04 4.94 -18.10
C SER A 73 -6.03 4.00 -16.89
N GLU A 74 -5.42 2.82 -17.02
CA GLU A 74 -5.19 1.89 -15.90
C GLU A 74 -4.15 2.48 -14.93
N ALA A 75 -3.06 3.06 -15.47
CA ALA A 75 -2.04 3.72 -14.67
C ALA A 75 -2.64 4.86 -13.83
N ALA A 76 -3.55 5.64 -14.39
CA ALA A 76 -4.22 6.75 -13.70
C ALA A 76 -5.09 6.29 -12.52
N LYS A 77 -5.64 5.07 -12.55
CA LYS A 77 -6.41 4.50 -11.43
C LYS A 77 -5.51 4.12 -10.27
N ILE A 78 -4.34 3.55 -10.57
CA ILE A 78 -3.40 3.07 -9.55
C ILE A 78 -2.57 4.22 -9.00
N PHE A 79 -1.95 5.01 -9.87
CA PHE A 79 -1.08 6.14 -9.51
C PHE A 79 -1.84 7.47 -9.37
N GLY A 80 -3.16 7.38 -9.17
CA GLY A 80 -4.03 8.49 -8.78
C GLY A 80 -4.74 8.15 -7.48
N PRO A 81 -6.02 7.70 -7.51
CA PRO A 81 -6.80 7.46 -6.32
C PRO A 81 -6.23 6.36 -5.42
N ALA A 82 -5.72 5.24 -5.96
CA ALA A 82 -5.17 4.18 -5.11
C ALA A 82 -3.85 4.60 -4.42
N GLN A 83 -2.94 5.28 -5.11
CA GLN A 83 -1.69 5.79 -4.54
C GLN A 83 -1.94 6.80 -3.42
N ALA A 84 -2.81 7.78 -3.66
CA ALA A 84 -3.16 8.76 -2.64
C ALA A 84 -3.82 8.09 -1.43
N ALA A 85 -4.68 7.09 -1.66
CA ALA A 85 -5.34 6.33 -0.61
C ALA A 85 -4.37 5.52 0.25
N VAL A 86 -3.43 4.80 -0.37
CA VAL A 86 -2.37 4.06 0.34
C VAL A 86 -1.55 5.03 1.19
N ALA A 87 -1.06 6.13 0.59
CA ALA A 87 -0.24 7.10 1.30
C ALA A 87 -0.99 7.74 2.49
N LYS A 88 -2.25 8.13 2.28
CA LYS A 88 -3.08 8.72 3.33
C LYS A 88 -3.40 7.72 4.44
N ALA A 89 -3.66 6.45 4.11
CA ALA A 89 -3.87 5.41 5.12
C ALA A 89 -2.64 5.18 6.01
N ILE A 90 -1.44 5.19 5.44
CA ILE A 90 -0.18 5.09 6.21
C ILE A 90 0.03 6.32 7.09
N ALA A 91 -0.16 7.53 6.55
CA ALA A 91 -0.02 8.76 7.31
C ALA A 91 -1.02 8.85 8.49
N ASP A 92 -2.28 8.50 8.25
CA ASP A 92 -3.33 8.48 9.29
C ASP A 92 -3.03 7.40 10.34
N ALA A 93 -2.46 6.27 9.95
CA ALA A 93 -2.04 5.26 10.91
C ALA A 93 -0.93 5.74 11.86
N VAL A 94 -0.04 6.61 11.40
CA VAL A 94 0.93 7.29 12.28
C VAL A 94 0.25 8.32 13.18
N GLU A 95 -0.68 9.12 12.62
CA GLU A 95 -1.43 10.13 13.37
C GLU A 95 -2.27 9.51 14.49
N GLU A 96 -2.90 8.36 14.23
CA GLU A 96 -3.70 7.58 15.17
C GLU A 96 -2.88 6.71 16.13
N GLY A 97 -1.54 6.71 16.00
CA GLY A 97 -0.65 5.91 16.85
C GLY A 97 -0.70 4.39 16.59
N ILE A 98 -1.29 3.96 15.47
CA ILE A 98 -1.19 2.56 15.01
C ILE A 98 0.28 2.25 14.66
N ILE A 99 0.95 3.16 13.98
CA ILE A 99 2.41 3.15 13.82
C ILE A 99 3.00 4.17 14.81
N PRO A 100 3.92 3.77 15.70
CA PRO A 100 4.60 4.71 16.58
C PRO A 100 5.38 5.78 15.80
N LYS A 101 5.33 7.04 16.25
CA LYS A 101 5.96 8.18 15.54
C LYS A 101 7.50 8.11 15.52
N ASP A 102 8.08 7.48 16.53
CA ASP A 102 9.53 7.33 16.71
C ASP A 102 10.17 6.34 15.74
N VAL A 103 9.39 5.44 15.11
CA VAL A 103 9.91 4.43 14.18
C VAL A 103 9.64 4.74 12.70
N VAL A 104 9.00 5.87 12.38
CA VAL A 104 8.58 6.18 11.00
C VAL A 104 9.75 6.40 10.04
N GLU A 105 10.92 6.74 10.56
CA GLU A 105 12.14 6.85 9.77
C GLU A 105 12.92 5.55 9.67
N ASP A 106 12.61 4.55 10.49
CA ASP A 106 13.33 3.26 10.51
C ASP A 106 12.57 2.17 9.77
N TRP A 107 11.28 2.36 9.55
CA TRP A 107 10.42 1.37 8.90
C TRP A 107 10.11 1.75 7.45
N VAL A 108 9.81 0.72 6.66
CA VAL A 108 9.34 0.82 5.28
C VAL A 108 8.20 -0.15 5.05
N VAL A 109 7.37 0.16 4.04
CA VAL A 109 6.22 -0.66 3.64
C VAL A 109 6.30 -0.98 2.15
N LEU A 110 6.02 -2.23 1.79
CA LEU A 110 5.70 -2.62 0.43
C LEU A 110 4.21 -2.95 0.39
N CYS A 111 3.44 -2.19 -0.38
CA CYS A 111 1.99 -2.29 -0.46
C CYS A 111 1.58 -2.68 -1.88
N SER A 112 1.22 -3.94 -2.06
CA SER A 112 0.74 -4.48 -3.32
C SER A 112 -0.77 -4.28 -3.42
N VAL A 113 -1.24 -3.62 -4.47
CA VAL A 113 -2.65 -3.23 -4.64
C VAL A 113 -3.28 -3.88 -5.87
N PHE A 114 -4.50 -4.37 -5.69
CA PHE A 114 -5.37 -4.77 -6.78
C PHE A 114 -6.35 -3.65 -7.12
N VAL A 115 -6.41 -3.29 -8.41
CA VAL A 115 -7.47 -2.47 -8.98
C VAL A 115 -7.93 -3.17 -10.25
N HIS A 116 -9.22 -3.50 -10.34
CA HIS A 116 -9.76 -4.18 -11.51
C HIS A 116 -9.67 -3.26 -12.76
N PRO A 117 -9.33 -3.77 -13.96
CA PRO A 117 -9.29 -2.98 -15.18
C PRO A 117 -10.60 -2.24 -15.50
N GLU A 118 -11.73 -2.85 -15.14
CA GLU A 118 -13.06 -2.25 -15.36
C GLU A 118 -13.50 -1.27 -14.27
N ALA A 119 -12.70 -1.07 -13.22
CA ALA A 119 -13.00 -0.07 -12.19
C ALA A 119 -13.06 1.33 -12.81
N LYS A 120 -14.12 2.09 -12.50
CA LYS A 120 -14.38 3.41 -13.10
C LYS A 120 -14.63 4.49 -12.05
N ASP A 121 -15.15 4.11 -10.88
CA ASP A 121 -15.42 5.07 -9.81
C ASP A 121 -14.16 5.37 -9.00
N TYR A 122 -13.48 6.46 -9.34
CA TYR A 122 -12.23 6.87 -8.68
C TYR A 122 -12.40 7.15 -7.19
N ARG A 123 -13.59 7.60 -6.76
CA ARG A 123 -13.88 7.85 -5.36
C ARG A 123 -13.94 6.54 -4.58
N LYS A 124 -14.58 5.51 -5.14
CA LYS A 124 -14.60 4.17 -4.53
C LYS A 124 -13.22 3.51 -4.56
N ILE A 125 -12.47 3.63 -5.66
CA ILE A 125 -11.08 3.14 -5.72
C ILE A 125 -10.28 3.73 -4.56
N TYR A 126 -10.38 5.04 -4.33
CA TYR A 126 -9.73 5.71 -3.20
C TYR A 126 -10.23 5.16 -1.86
N GLN A 127 -11.55 5.16 -1.62
CA GLN A 127 -12.12 4.78 -0.33
C GLN A 127 -11.81 3.33 0.05
N TYR A 128 -11.90 2.41 -0.91
CA TYR A 128 -11.65 0.99 -0.67
C TYR A 128 -10.17 0.70 -0.49
N ASN A 129 -9.28 1.29 -1.30
CA ASN A 129 -7.84 1.13 -1.08
C ASN A 129 -7.40 1.74 0.27
N TYR A 130 -7.95 2.90 0.66
CA TYR A 130 -7.67 3.50 1.97
C TYR A 130 -8.07 2.56 3.11
N GLY A 131 -9.31 2.05 3.06
CA GLY A 131 -9.83 1.13 4.06
C GLY A 131 -9.07 -0.19 4.12
N ALA A 132 -8.76 -0.77 2.95
CA ALA A 132 -8.01 -2.02 2.84
C ALA A 132 -6.58 -1.85 3.36
N THR A 133 -5.85 -0.81 2.96
CA THR A 133 -4.48 -0.56 3.45
C THR A 133 -4.46 -0.38 4.96
N LYS A 134 -5.37 0.42 5.53
CA LYS A 134 -5.42 0.67 6.97
C LYS A 134 -5.78 -0.60 7.75
N LEU A 135 -6.71 -1.41 7.25
CA LEU A 135 -7.08 -2.68 7.85
C LEU A 135 -5.94 -3.70 7.78
N ALA A 136 -5.31 -3.87 6.61
CA ALA A 136 -4.17 -4.75 6.42
C ALA A 136 -3.00 -4.36 7.34
N LEU A 137 -2.74 -3.06 7.49
CA LEU A 137 -1.69 -2.56 8.37
C LEU A 137 -1.96 -2.88 9.85
N ARG A 138 -3.19 -2.61 10.31
CA ARG A 138 -3.61 -2.97 11.68
C ARG A 138 -3.49 -4.47 11.91
N ARG A 139 -3.87 -5.29 10.95
CA ARG A 139 -3.74 -6.74 11.01
C ARG A 139 -2.28 -7.18 11.11
N ALA A 140 -1.40 -6.62 10.28
CA ALA A 140 0.04 -6.90 10.33
C ALA A 140 0.64 -6.59 11.71
N LEU A 141 0.38 -5.39 12.23
CA LEU A 141 0.95 -4.93 13.50
C LEU A 141 0.39 -5.69 14.72
N ASN A 142 -0.86 -6.14 14.65
CA ASN A 142 -1.48 -6.96 15.68
C ASN A 142 -1.27 -8.47 15.48
N LYS A 143 -0.53 -8.90 14.44
CA LYS A 143 -0.34 -10.31 14.07
C LYS A 143 -1.68 -11.09 13.96
N TYR A 144 -2.66 -10.46 13.33
CA TYR A 144 -4.00 -11.00 13.16
C TYR A 144 -4.29 -11.34 11.68
N PRO A 145 -5.02 -12.44 11.39
CA PRO A 145 -5.54 -13.43 12.33
C PRO A 145 -4.44 -14.34 12.92
N PRO A 146 -4.62 -14.86 14.14
CA PRO A 146 -3.80 -15.95 14.63
C PRO A 146 -4.04 -17.25 13.82
N LEU A 147 -3.15 -18.22 13.96
CA LEU A 147 -3.31 -19.54 13.33
C LEU A 147 -4.55 -20.27 13.86
N GLU A 148 -4.77 -20.19 15.17
CA GLU A 148 -5.95 -20.71 15.85
C GLU A 148 -7.10 -19.72 15.69
N LYS A 149 -8.28 -20.22 15.29
CA LYS A 149 -9.45 -19.39 14.97
C LYS A 149 -10.36 -19.19 16.18
#